data_AF-A0A954W9R7-F1
#
_entry.id   AF-A0A954W9R7-F1
#
_cell.length_a   1.000
_cell.length_b   1.000
_cell.length_c   1.000
_cell.angle_alpha   90.00
_cell.angle_beta   90.00
_cell.angle_gamma   90.00
#
_symmetry.space_group_name_H-M   'P 1'
#
loop_
_entity.id
_entity.type
_entity.pdbx_description
1 polymer ?
#
loop_
_entity_poly.entity_id
_entity_poly.type
_entity_poly.pdbx_seq_one_letter_code
_entity_poly.pdbx_strand_id
1 'polypeptide(L)'
;MWRFSGWRYLGAIVGLWLTIAAVARAAGDSDSAFLAGLRQRQLFSLAEAFCRERLADADLPPASRADLTVELIRTQSERAAHAPAAERADMWQQADTTAADFQRLHRDNPRGELVQVQAALSALARGELARQEAEVAPNPTAALEQARDALREAASRL
;
A
#
# COMPACT_ATOMS: atom_id res chain seq x y z
N MET A 1 -28.77 -55.31 12.98
CA MET A 1 -27.32 -55.10 12.86
C MET A 1 -27.03 -54.37 11.55
N TRP A 2 -26.99 -53.04 11.56
CA TRP A 2 -26.58 -52.19 10.42
C TRP A 2 -25.80 -51.01 11.01
N ARG A 3 -24.49 -50.93 10.74
CA ARG A 3 -23.57 -49.95 11.34
C ARG A 3 -23.36 -48.81 10.34
N PHE A 4 -23.92 -47.65 10.61
CA PHE A 4 -23.70 -46.43 9.83
C PHE A 4 -22.23 -45.98 9.97
N SER A 5 -21.46 -46.12 8.89
CA SER A 5 -20.07 -45.66 8.76
C SER A 5 -20.03 -44.49 7.77
N GLY A 6 -20.52 -43.32 8.18
CA GLY A 6 -20.52 -42.09 7.35
C GLY A 6 -19.85 -40.88 8.01
N TRP A 7 -19.47 -40.95 9.29
CA TRP A 7 -18.93 -39.82 10.05
C TRP A 7 -17.49 -39.44 9.65
N ARG A 8 -16.77 -40.31 8.93
CA ARG A 8 -15.33 -40.15 8.67
C ARG A 8 -14.97 -39.12 7.59
N TYR A 9 -15.94 -38.62 6.82
CA TYR A 9 -15.68 -37.69 5.70
C TYR A 9 -15.86 -36.21 6.05
N LEU A 10 -16.57 -35.88 7.14
CA LEU A 10 -16.80 -34.48 7.55
C LEU A 10 -15.57 -33.81 8.21
N GLY A 11 -14.67 -34.59 8.82
CA GLY A 11 -13.43 -34.06 9.40
C GLY A 11 -12.34 -33.72 8.37
N ALA A 12 -12.33 -34.40 7.21
CA ALA A 12 -11.33 -34.21 6.17
C ALA A 12 -11.54 -32.90 5.37
N ILE A 13 -12.79 -32.45 5.24
CA ILE A 13 -13.11 -31.21 4.52
C ILE A 13 -12.75 -29.99 5.38
N VAL A 14 -13.01 -30.01 6.69
CA VAL A 14 -12.65 -28.90 7.61
C VAL A 14 -11.13 -28.75 7.76
N GLY A 15 -10.38 -29.86 7.77
CA GLY A 15 -8.91 -29.84 7.79
C GLY A 15 -8.27 -29.26 6.51
N LEU A 16 -8.93 -29.42 5.36
CA LEU A 16 -8.43 -28.92 4.07
C LEU A 16 -8.70 -27.41 3.87
N TRP A 17 -9.73 -26.85 4.51
CA TRP A 17 -10.00 -25.40 4.49
C TRP A 17 -9.12 -24.60 5.47
N LEU A 18 -8.66 -25.22 6.57
CA LEU A 18 -7.82 -24.56 7.58
C LEU A 18 -6.36 -24.33 7.13
N THR A 19 -5.83 -25.11 6.18
CA THR A 19 -4.46 -24.95 5.69
C THR A 19 -4.30 -23.81 4.69
N ILE A 20 -5.33 -23.53 3.88
CA ILE A 20 -5.28 -22.52 2.81
C ILE A 20 -5.11 -21.10 3.38
N ALA A 21 -5.85 -20.77 4.46
CA ALA A 21 -5.79 -19.45 5.08
C ALA A 21 -4.42 -19.17 5.74
N ALA A 22 -3.78 -20.19 6.33
CA ALA A 22 -2.48 -20.04 6.98
C ALA A 22 -1.35 -19.76 5.97
N VAL A 23 -1.37 -20.43 4.80
CA VAL A 23 -0.37 -20.22 3.74
C VAL A 23 -0.49 -18.81 3.13
N ALA A 24 -1.71 -18.33 2.88
CA ALA A 24 -1.92 -17.00 2.34
C ALA A 24 -1.40 -15.90 3.29
N ARG A 25 -1.55 -16.08 4.61
CA ARG A 25 -1.07 -15.13 5.61
C ARG A 25 0.46 -15.12 5.73
N ALA A 26 1.10 -16.28 5.65
CA ALA A 26 2.55 -16.38 5.64
C ALA A 26 3.19 -15.78 4.38
N ALA A 27 2.55 -15.96 3.22
CA ALA A 27 2.99 -15.35 1.96
C ALA A 27 2.95 -13.81 2.02
N GLY A 28 1.87 -13.22 2.54
CA GLY A 28 1.77 -11.76 2.70
C GLY A 28 2.83 -11.17 3.65
N ASP A 29 3.20 -11.90 4.70
CA ASP A 29 4.25 -11.49 5.64
C ASP A 29 5.64 -11.53 4.97
N SER A 30 5.90 -12.56 4.16
CA SER A 30 7.12 -12.65 3.33
C SER A 30 7.22 -11.53 2.30
N ASP A 31 6.12 -11.19 1.62
CA ASP A 31 6.08 -10.12 0.63
C ASP A 31 6.37 -8.75 1.25
N SER A 32 5.80 -8.48 2.44
CA SER A 32 6.05 -7.25 3.19
C SER A 32 7.53 -7.08 3.57
N ALA A 33 8.15 -8.13 4.12
CA ALA A 33 9.56 -8.12 4.48
C ALA A 33 10.47 -7.94 3.25
N PHE A 34 10.14 -8.60 2.14
CA PHE A 34 10.84 -8.44 0.87
C PHE A 34 10.76 -7.00 0.35
N LEU A 35 9.56 -6.44 0.27
CA LEU A 35 9.34 -5.06 -0.17
C LEU A 35 10.02 -4.02 0.72
N ALA A 36 9.98 -4.22 2.04
CA ALA A 36 10.72 -3.40 2.99
C ALA A 36 12.24 -3.45 2.72
N GLY A 37 12.77 -4.64 2.45
CA GLY A 37 14.18 -4.82 2.10
C GLY A 37 14.59 -4.13 0.79
N LEU A 38 13.70 -4.11 -0.20
CA LEU A 38 13.92 -3.37 -1.45
C LEU A 38 13.93 -1.86 -1.23
N ARG A 39 12.94 -1.34 -0.50
CA ARG A 39 12.83 0.09 -0.18
C ARG A 39 14.00 0.61 0.66
N GLN A 40 14.44 -0.17 1.65
CA GLN A 40 15.63 0.16 2.45
C GLN A 40 16.89 0.36 1.60
N ARG A 41 17.00 -0.37 0.48
CA ARG A 41 18.10 -0.27 -0.48
C ARG A 41 17.81 0.69 -1.64
N GLN A 42 16.70 1.43 -1.55
CA GLN A 42 16.21 2.37 -2.57
C GLN A 42 15.97 1.71 -3.95
N LEU A 43 15.69 0.40 -3.98
CA LEU A 43 15.34 -0.35 -5.18
C LEU A 43 13.86 -0.14 -5.54
N PHE A 44 13.43 1.11 -5.62
CA PHE A 44 12.02 1.49 -5.75
C PHE A 44 11.38 0.95 -7.03
N SER A 45 12.07 1.04 -8.17
CA SER A 45 11.55 0.53 -9.44
C SER A 45 11.26 -0.97 -9.40
N LEU A 46 12.09 -1.75 -8.69
CA LEU A 46 11.88 -3.19 -8.52
C LEU A 46 10.71 -3.48 -7.57
N ALA A 47 10.60 -2.74 -6.46
CA ALA A 47 9.48 -2.85 -5.53
C ALA A 47 8.14 -2.50 -6.21
N GLU A 48 8.10 -1.44 -7.02
CA GLU A 48 6.90 -1.10 -7.79
C GLU A 48 6.55 -2.16 -8.83
N ALA A 49 7.53 -2.68 -9.56
CA ALA A 49 7.31 -3.75 -10.53
C ALA A 49 6.71 -4.99 -9.87
N PHE A 50 7.25 -5.40 -8.71
CA PHE A 50 6.73 -6.52 -7.93
C PHE A 50 5.27 -6.29 -7.52
N CYS A 51 4.95 -5.13 -6.94
CA CYS A 51 3.57 -4.83 -6.54
C CYS A 51 2.61 -4.85 -7.73
N ARG A 52 3.00 -4.22 -8.86
CA ARG A 52 2.16 -4.17 -10.07
C ARG A 52 1.93 -5.56 -10.68
N GLU A 53 2.97 -6.38 -10.73
CA GLU A 53 2.87 -7.76 -11.23
C GLU A 53 1.91 -8.59 -10.38
N ARG A 54 1.99 -8.48 -9.05
CA ARG A 54 1.08 -9.19 -8.15
C ARG A 54 -0.35 -8.65 -8.20
N LEU A 55 -0.52 -7.32 -8.30
CA LEU A 55 -1.84 -6.69 -8.42
C LEU A 55 -2.55 -7.02 -9.74
N ALA A 56 -1.81 -7.40 -10.78
CA ALA A 56 -2.36 -7.82 -12.07
C ALA A 56 -3.06 -9.19 -12.01
N ASP A 57 -2.85 -9.97 -10.95
CA ASP A 57 -3.58 -11.21 -10.72
C ASP A 57 -5.07 -10.91 -10.45
N ALA A 58 -5.96 -11.45 -11.30
CA ALA A 58 -7.40 -11.26 -11.19
C ALA A 58 -7.99 -11.98 -9.98
N ASP A 59 -7.39 -13.09 -9.56
CA ASP A 59 -7.86 -13.95 -8.46
C ASP A 59 -7.27 -13.54 -7.10
N LEU A 60 -6.48 -12.45 -7.06
CA LEU A 60 -5.88 -11.93 -5.84
C LEU A 60 -6.96 -11.60 -4.79
N PRO A 61 -6.91 -12.20 -3.58
CA PRO A 61 -7.89 -11.95 -2.54
C PRO A 61 -8.03 -10.46 -2.20
N PRO A 62 -9.24 -9.95 -1.91
CA PRO A 62 -9.47 -8.53 -1.64
C PRO A 62 -8.53 -7.96 -0.55
N ALA A 63 -8.30 -8.70 0.53
CA ALA A 63 -7.40 -8.28 1.58
C ALA A 63 -5.94 -8.12 1.08
N SER A 64 -5.42 -9.10 0.34
CA SER A 64 -4.08 -9.06 -0.24
C SER A 64 -3.94 -7.93 -1.28
N ARG A 65 -5.00 -7.64 -2.03
CA ARG A 65 -5.04 -6.52 -2.97
C ARG A 65 -4.90 -5.17 -2.27
N ALA A 66 -5.60 -4.98 -1.15
CA ALA A 66 -5.47 -3.78 -0.33
C ALA A 66 -4.05 -3.66 0.25
N ASP A 67 -3.52 -4.75 0.82
CA ASP A 67 -2.17 -4.79 1.41
C ASP A 67 -1.09 -4.43 0.35
N LEU A 68 -1.14 -5.02 -0.85
CA LEU A 68 -0.20 -4.71 -1.93
C LEU A 68 -0.36 -3.28 -2.48
N THR A 69 -1.59 -2.75 -2.48
CA THR A 69 -1.84 -1.36 -2.85
C THR A 69 -1.23 -0.39 -1.83
N VAL A 70 -1.35 -0.71 -0.53
CA VAL A 70 -0.68 0.04 0.55
C VAL A 70 0.83 0.02 0.33
N GLU A 71 1.42 -1.15 0.06
CA GLU A 71 2.86 -1.24 -0.23
C GLU A 71 3.28 -0.46 -1.47
N LEU A 72 2.46 -0.44 -2.53
CA LEU A 72 2.72 0.32 -3.75
C LEU A 72 2.71 1.83 -3.48
N ILE A 73 1.68 2.34 -2.80
CA ILE A 73 1.58 3.76 -2.43
C ILE A 73 2.79 4.16 -1.56
N ARG A 74 3.14 3.32 -0.58
CA ARG A 74 4.32 3.58 0.28
C ARG A 74 5.60 3.64 -0.54
N THR A 75 5.81 2.69 -1.45
CA THR A 75 6.98 2.65 -2.34
C THR A 75 7.09 3.89 -3.22
N GLN A 76 5.98 4.31 -3.84
CA GLN A 76 5.94 5.52 -4.68
C GLN A 76 6.23 6.78 -3.86
N SER A 77 5.68 6.85 -2.65
CA SER A 77 5.88 7.97 -1.71
C SER A 77 7.32 8.09 -1.24
N GLU A 78 7.93 6.97 -0.84
CA GLU A 78 9.35 6.93 -0.46
C GLU A 78 10.25 7.28 -1.64
N ARG A 79 9.96 6.78 -2.85
CA ARG A 79 10.68 7.16 -4.06
C ARG A 79 10.61 8.67 -4.29
N ALA A 80 9.42 9.27 -4.17
CA ALA A 80 9.23 10.70 -4.33
C ALA A 80 10.02 11.52 -3.28
N ALA A 81 10.05 11.06 -2.03
CA ALA A 81 10.80 11.72 -0.95
C ALA A 81 12.33 11.68 -1.19
N HIS A 82 12.83 10.66 -1.89
CA HIS A 82 14.25 10.52 -2.23
C HIS A 82 14.62 11.13 -3.60
N ALA A 83 13.65 11.62 -4.37
CA ALA A 83 13.89 12.17 -5.69
C ALA A 83 14.27 13.67 -5.66
N PRO A 84 15.01 14.16 -6.67
CA PRO A 84 15.23 15.59 -6.86
C PRO A 84 13.90 16.37 -6.90
N ALA A 85 13.90 17.59 -6.38
CA ALA A 85 12.70 18.43 -6.29
C ALA A 85 12.00 18.64 -7.65
N ALA A 86 12.78 18.73 -8.73
CA ALA A 86 12.25 18.89 -10.09
C ALA A 86 11.49 17.66 -10.63
N GLU A 87 11.73 16.47 -10.07
CA GLU A 87 11.22 15.20 -10.60
C GLU A 87 10.14 14.55 -9.71
N ARG A 88 10.04 14.97 -8.45
CA ARG A 88 9.20 14.27 -7.46
C ARG A 88 7.70 14.52 -7.59
N ALA A 89 7.26 15.59 -8.25
CA ALA A 89 5.84 15.95 -8.36
C ALA A 89 5.02 14.83 -9.02
N ASP A 90 5.52 14.27 -10.11
CA ASP A 90 4.87 13.17 -10.81
C ASP A 90 4.86 11.88 -9.98
N MET A 91 5.90 11.64 -9.17
CA MET A 91 6.00 10.47 -8.30
C MET A 91 4.98 10.54 -7.15
N TRP A 92 4.82 11.72 -6.57
CA TRP A 92 3.77 12.02 -5.61
C TRP A 92 2.37 11.79 -6.19
N GLN A 93 2.13 12.28 -7.42
CA GLN A 93 0.86 12.08 -8.12
C GLN A 93 0.57 10.60 -8.40
N GLN A 94 1.58 9.77 -8.61
CA GLN A 94 1.39 8.32 -8.80
C GLN A 94 0.85 7.64 -7.53
N ALA A 95 1.31 8.05 -6.34
CA ALA A 95 0.78 7.58 -5.07
C ALA A 95 -0.70 7.94 -4.90
N ASP A 96 -1.07 9.19 -5.21
CA ASP A 96 -2.46 9.66 -5.15
C ASP A 96 -3.36 8.94 -6.17
N THR A 97 -2.86 8.77 -7.40
CA THR A 97 -3.59 8.05 -8.45
C THR A 97 -3.85 6.61 -8.07
N THR A 98 -2.85 5.93 -7.50
CA THR A 98 -2.98 4.53 -7.04
C THR A 98 -4.06 4.40 -5.96
N ALA A 99 -4.10 5.32 -4.99
CA ALA A 99 -5.13 5.34 -3.96
C ALA A 99 -6.53 5.62 -4.53
N ALA A 100 -6.65 6.58 -5.45
CA ALA A 100 -7.92 6.93 -6.10
C ALA A 100 -8.45 5.79 -6.96
N ASP A 101 -7.58 5.13 -7.74
CA ASP A 101 -7.95 3.98 -8.57
C ASP A 101 -8.43 2.81 -7.71
N PHE A 102 -7.76 2.53 -6.58
CA PHE A 102 -8.22 1.50 -5.67
C PHE A 102 -9.62 1.80 -5.12
N GLN A 103 -9.90 3.02 -4.66
CA GLN A 103 -11.23 3.39 -4.17
C GLN A 103 -12.31 3.26 -5.25
N ARG A 104 -11.97 3.65 -6.48
CA ARG A 104 -12.88 3.61 -7.62
C ARG A 104 -13.20 2.16 -8.03
N LEU A 105 -12.19 1.30 -8.08
CA LEU A 105 -12.30 -0.08 -8.58
C LEU A 105 -12.69 -1.10 -7.51
N HIS A 106 -12.42 -0.81 -6.24
CA HIS A 106 -12.57 -1.74 -5.12
C HIS A 106 -13.28 -1.10 -3.92
N ARG A 107 -14.35 -0.35 -4.19
CA ARG A 107 -15.13 0.40 -3.19
C ARG A 107 -15.56 -0.45 -1.99
N ASP A 108 -15.96 -1.70 -2.22
CA ASP A 108 -16.49 -2.59 -1.18
C ASP A 108 -15.39 -3.45 -0.52
N ASN A 109 -14.12 -3.13 -0.75
CA ASN A 109 -13.02 -3.88 -0.15
C ASN A 109 -13.00 -3.64 1.38
N PRO A 110 -13.03 -4.69 2.21
CA PRO A 110 -13.09 -4.56 3.68
C PRO A 110 -11.88 -3.86 4.29
N ARG A 111 -10.79 -3.69 3.54
CA ARG A 111 -9.57 -3.00 3.95
C ARG A 111 -9.35 -1.67 3.23
N GLY A 112 -10.39 -1.10 2.61
CA GLY A 112 -10.30 0.18 1.90
C GLY A 112 -9.77 1.32 2.76
N GLU A 113 -10.11 1.34 4.05
CA GLU A 113 -9.60 2.34 5.00
C GLU A 113 -8.08 2.27 5.20
N LEU A 114 -7.46 1.10 5.10
CA LEU A 114 -5.99 1.00 5.19
C LEU A 114 -5.31 1.70 4.02
N VAL A 115 -5.93 1.63 2.82
CA VAL A 115 -5.45 2.35 1.64
C VAL A 115 -5.63 3.86 1.83
N GLN A 116 -6.74 4.32 2.45
CA GLN A 116 -6.93 5.74 2.77
C GLN A 116 -5.90 6.25 3.76
N VAL A 117 -5.69 5.54 4.85
CA VAL A 117 -4.69 5.90 5.85
C VAL A 117 -3.30 5.98 5.22
N GLN A 118 -2.93 5.02 4.37
CA GLN A 118 -1.64 5.07 3.68
C GLN A 118 -1.55 6.26 2.70
N ALA A 119 -2.64 6.64 2.03
CA ALA A 119 -2.70 7.82 1.19
C ALA A 119 -2.60 9.12 2.00
N ALA A 120 -3.16 9.15 3.22
CA ALA A 120 -3.00 10.26 4.16
C ALA A 120 -1.54 10.37 4.64
N LEU A 121 -0.89 9.24 4.95
CA LEU A 121 0.53 9.20 5.33
C LEU A 121 1.45 9.66 4.18
N SER A 122 1.10 9.37 2.93
CA SER A 122 1.81 9.88 1.75
C SER A 122 1.74 11.41 1.67
N ALA A 123 0.55 11.98 1.83
CA ALA A 123 0.34 13.44 1.85
C ALA A 123 1.06 14.11 3.05
N LEU A 124 1.03 13.46 4.22
CA LEU A 124 1.78 13.92 5.39
C LEU A 124 3.29 13.98 5.11
N ALA A 125 3.88 12.91 4.58
CA ALA A 125 5.30 12.85 4.25
C ALA A 125 5.70 13.94 3.23
N ARG A 126 4.85 14.18 2.22
CA ARG A 126 5.03 15.26 1.25
C ARG A 126 5.03 16.64 1.93
N GLY A 127 4.08 16.88 2.83
CA GLY A 127 3.98 18.14 3.56
C GLY A 127 5.15 18.37 4.51
N GLU A 128 5.60 17.33 5.21
CA GLU A 128 6.77 17.39 6.09
C GLU A 128 8.05 17.69 5.31
N LEU A 129 8.26 17.06 4.15
CA LEU A 129 9.39 17.33 3.28
C LEU A 129 9.37 18.79 2.78
N ALA A 130 8.23 19.27 2.29
CA ALA A 130 8.10 20.66 1.85
C ALA A 130 8.37 21.66 2.99
N ARG A 131 7.94 21.34 4.21
CA ARG A 131 8.23 22.14 5.41
C ARG A 131 9.73 22.19 5.71
N GLN A 132 10.42 21.04 5.65
CA GLN A 132 11.87 20.96 5.87
C GLN A 132 12.64 21.75 4.79
N GLU A 133 12.21 21.67 3.54
CA GLU A 133 12.85 22.42 2.45
C GLU A 133 12.65 23.93 2.59
N ALA A 134 11.50 24.37 3.11
CA ALA A 134 11.26 25.77 3.41
C ALA A 134 12.25 26.33 4.44
N GLU A 135 12.73 25.53 5.39
CA GLU A 135 13.69 25.97 6.42
C GLU A 135 15.05 26.34 5.83
N VAL A 136 15.40 25.79 4.67
CA VAL A 136 16.70 26.00 4.01
C VAL A 136 16.60 26.76 2.69
N ALA A 137 15.39 27.05 2.22
CA ALA A 137 15.14 27.73 0.96
C ALA A 137 15.43 29.25 1.03
N PRO A 138 16.05 29.85 0.01
CA PRO A 138 16.21 31.30 -0.08
C PRO A 138 14.88 32.07 -0.12
N ASN A 139 13.83 31.44 -0.65
CA ASN A 139 12.46 31.96 -0.64
C ASN A 139 11.50 30.85 -0.15
N PRO A 140 11.09 30.88 1.12
CA PRO A 140 10.34 29.77 1.74
C PRO A 140 8.85 29.76 1.36
N THR A 141 8.32 30.83 0.77
CA THR A 141 6.87 31.05 0.61
C THR A 141 6.19 29.89 -0.14
N ALA A 142 6.71 29.50 -1.29
CA ALA A 142 6.13 28.44 -2.12
C ALA A 142 6.20 27.06 -1.42
N ALA A 143 7.28 26.78 -0.71
CA ALA A 143 7.45 25.52 0.02
C ALA A 143 6.51 25.43 1.25
N LEU A 144 6.27 26.56 1.93
CA LEU A 144 5.30 26.63 3.04
C LEU A 144 3.85 26.47 2.56
N GLU A 145 3.50 27.01 1.39
CA GLU A 145 2.20 26.80 0.77
C GLU A 145 1.98 25.32 0.45
N GLN A 146 2.95 24.69 -0.23
CA GLN A 146 2.91 23.26 -0.52
C GLN A 146 2.79 22.40 0.75
N ALA A 147 3.55 22.74 1.80
CA ALA A 147 3.47 22.06 3.09
C ALA A 147 2.06 22.14 3.69
N ARG A 148 1.46 23.34 3.70
CA ARG A 148 0.10 23.55 4.23
C ARG A 148 -0.95 22.77 3.46
N ASP A 149 -0.87 22.78 2.14
CA ASP A 149 -1.86 22.11 1.31
C ASP A 149 -1.79 20.59 1.46
N ALA A 150 -0.59 20.02 1.46
CA ALA A 150 -0.38 18.59 1.67
C ALA A 150 -0.81 18.14 3.09
N LEU A 151 -0.54 18.95 4.13
CA LEU A 151 -0.97 18.64 5.50
C LEU A 151 -2.49 18.70 5.67
N ARG A 152 -3.17 19.65 5.00
CA ARG A 152 -4.63 19.70 4.98
C ARG A 152 -5.23 18.51 4.25
N GLU A 153 -4.62 18.13 3.13
CA GLU A 153 -5.03 16.95 2.38
C GLU A 153 -4.91 15.69 3.27
N ALA A 154 -3.79 15.51 3.97
CA ALA A 154 -3.62 14.41 4.92
C ALA A 154 -4.72 14.41 6.00
N ALA A 155 -5.01 15.58 6.58
CA ALA A 155 -6.06 15.71 7.61
C ALA A 155 -7.48 15.44 7.08
N SER A 156 -7.75 15.69 5.79
CA SER A 156 -9.06 15.44 5.18
C SER A 156 -9.33 13.96 4.86
N ARG A 157 -8.28 13.13 4.87
CA ARG A 157 -8.32 11.69 4.55
C ARG A 157 -8.37 10.80 5.81
N LEU A 158 -8.34 11.40 7.01
CA LEU A 158 -8.44 10.75 8.33
C LEU A 158 -9.82 11.03 8.95
#